data_AF-A0A0E3ZK86-F1
#
_entry.id   AF-A0A0E3ZK86-F1
#
_cell.length_a   1.000
_cell.length_b   1.000
_cell.length_c   1.000
_cell.angle_alpha   90.00
_cell.angle_beta   90.00
_cell.angle_gamma   90.00
#
_symmetry.space_group_name_H-M   'P 1'
#
loop_
_entity.id
_entity.type
_entity.pdbx_description
1 polymer ?
#
loop_
_entity_poly.entity_id
_entity_poly.type
_entity_poly.pdbx_seq_one_letter_code
_entity_poly.pdbx_strand_id
1 'polypeptide(L)' 'MPSNAALRVQKHRLALRDAGLRPIQIWVPDTQAPGFFEECRRQSALVAAADRADNELMSFLDDSLADLDEA' A
#
# COMPACT_ATOMS: atom_id res chain seq x y z
N MET A 1 -4.93 31.42 9.75
CA MET A 1 -5.04 30.34 10.75
C MET A 1 -5.06 29.01 10.01
N PRO A 2 -4.19 28.03 10.34
CA PRO A 2 -4.27 26.71 9.71
C PRO A 2 -5.62 26.05 10.05
N SER A 3 -6.23 25.39 9.07
CA SER A 3 -7.48 24.65 9.29
C SER A 3 -7.25 23.50 10.27
N ASN A 4 -8.29 23.06 10.97
CA ASN A 4 -8.22 21.90 11.88
C ASN A 4 -7.66 20.65 11.16
N ALA A 5 -8.03 20.47 9.88
CA ALA A 5 -7.51 19.41 9.04
C ALA A 5 -5.98 19.52 8.82
N ALA A 6 -5.46 20.72 8.55
CA ALA A 6 -4.02 20.92 8.36
C ALA A 6 -3.22 20.58 9.62
N LEU A 7 -3.71 20.97 10.81
CA LEU A 7 -3.10 20.63 12.09
C LEU A 7 -3.13 19.12 12.36
N ARG A 8 -4.26 18.46 12.09
CA ARG A 8 -4.40 17.00 12.26
C ARG A 8 -3.44 16.22 11.36
N VAL A 9 -3.33 16.62 10.09
CA VAL A 9 -2.40 15.99 9.14
C VAL A 9 -0.94 16.25 9.55
N GLN A 10 -0.61 17.44 10.06
CA GLN A 10 0.73 17.72 10.59
C GLN A 10 1.09 16.81 11.77
N LYS A 11 0.20 16.69 12.77
CA LYS A 11 0.40 15.80 13.93
C LYS A 11 0.61 14.36 13.49
N HIS A 12 -0.20 13.87 12.56
CA HIS A 12 -0.08 12.51 12.03
C HIS A 12 1.26 12.27 11.32
N ARG A 13 1.70 13.21 10.46
CA ARG A 13 3.01 13.09 9.80
C ARG A 13 4.19 13.14 10.75
N LEU A 14 4.11 13.89 11.85
CA LEU A 14 5.15 13.91 12.88
C LEU A 14 5.27 12.54 13.57
N ALA A 15 4.15 11.96 13.99
CA ALA A 15 4.14 10.62 14.60
C ALA A 15 4.72 9.54 13.68
N LEU A 16 4.43 9.59 12.37
CA LEU A 16 5.02 8.65 11.40
C LEU A 16 6.53 8.84 11.26
N ARG A 17 7.02 10.08 11.31
CA ARG A 17 8.46 10.36 11.27
C ARG A 17 9.18 9.86 12.52
N ASP A 18 8.57 10.02 13.68
CA ASP A 18 9.11 9.51 14.96
C ASP A 18 9.16 7.97 14.96
N ALA A 19 8.24 7.31 14.25
CA ALA A 19 8.26 5.88 13.99
C ALA A 19 9.26 5.44 12.89
N GLY A 20 10.09 6.36 12.37
CA GLY A 20 11.11 6.07 11.36
C GLY A 20 10.61 6.05 9.91
N LEU A 21 9.35 6.44 9.65
CA LEU A 21 8.78 6.43 8.31
C LEU A 21 9.05 7.74 7.56
N ARG A 22 9.40 7.62 6.28
CA ARG A 22 9.60 8.77 5.39
C ARG A 22 8.35 9.01 4.53
N PRO A 23 7.76 10.22 4.53
CA PRO A 23 6.64 10.52 3.64
C PRO A 23 7.11 10.56 2.19
N ILE A 24 6.40 9.83 1.31
CA ILE A 24 6.51 9.95 -0.14
C ILE A 24 5.18 10.47 -0.70
N GLN A 25 5.25 11.35 -1.69
CA GLN A 25 4.08 11.80 -2.44
C GLN A 25 4.13 11.17 -3.83
N ILE A 26 3.11 10.37 -4.14
CA ILE A 26 2.92 9.74 -5.44
C ILE A 26 1.56 10.16 -5.98
N TRP A 27 1.46 10.24 -7.30
CA TRP A 27 0.19 10.42 -7.98
C TRP A 27 -0.42 9.05 -8.22
N VAL A 28 -1.64 8.86 -7.74
CA VAL A 28 -2.43 7.65 -7.95
C VAL A 28 -3.60 7.95 -8.89
N PRO A 29 -4.16 6.94 -9.59
CA PRO A 29 -5.36 7.15 -10.39
C PRO A 29 -6.51 7.68 -9.53
N ASP A 30 -7.35 8.54 -10.12
CA ASP A 30 -8.54 9.07 -9.46
C ASP A 30 -9.57 7.96 -9.24
N THR A 31 -9.82 7.64 -7.97
CA THR A 31 -10.74 6.57 -7.57
C THR A 31 -12.21 6.92 -7.81
N GLN A 32 -12.51 8.20 -8.04
CA GLN A 32 -13.86 8.69 -8.33
C GLN A 32 -14.15 8.78 -9.83
N ALA A 33 -13.13 8.60 -10.68
CA ALA A 33 -13.31 8.63 -12.11
C ALA A 33 -14.23 7.49 -12.58
N PRO A 34 -15.15 7.75 -13.53
CA PRO A 34 -15.94 6.69 -14.15
C PRO A 34 -15.03 5.59 -14.70
N GLY A 35 -15.36 4.33 -14.38
CA GLY A 35 -14.61 3.16 -14.83
C GLY A 35 -13.41 2.76 -13.95
N PHE A 36 -13.08 3.51 -12.90
CA PHE A 36 -12.00 3.14 -11.98
C PHE A 36 -12.19 1.75 -11.36
N PHE A 37 -13.42 1.40 -10.95
CA PHE A 37 -13.71 0.09 -10.36
C PHE A 37 -13.50 -1.08 -11.33
N GLU A 38 -13.80 -0.87 -12.62
CA GLU A 38 -13.63 -1.89 -13.66
C GLU A 38 -12.15 -2.09 -13.94
N GLU A 39 -11.39 -0.99 -14.04
CA GLU A 39 -9.95 -1.04 -14.22
C GLU A 39 -9.25 -1.65 -13.01
N CYS A 40 -9.66 -1.28 -11.79
CA CYS A 40 -9.18 -1.88 -10.55
C CYS A 40 -9.38 -3.39 -10.57
N ARG A 41 -10.59 -3.87 -10.89
CA ARG A 41 -10.88 -5.30 -11.00
C ARG A 41 -10.00 -5.98 -12.06
N ARG A 42 -9.85 -5.35 -13.23
CA ARG A 42 -9.04 -5.88 -14.34
C ARG A 42 -7.57 -6.03 -13.91
N GLN A 43 -7.00 -5.01 -13.27
CA GLN A 43 -5.61 -5.04 -12.82
C GLN A 43 -5.40 -6.01 -11.66
N SER A 44 -6.31 -6.06 -10.68
CA SER A 44 -6.23 -7.05 -9.60
C SER A 44 -6.22 -8.48 -10.14
N ALA A 45 -7.03 -8.77 -11.16
CA ALA A 45 -7.03 -10.09 -11.79
C ALA A 45 -5.71 -10.41 -12.50
N LEU A 46 -5.09 -9.42 -13.15
CA LEU A 46 -3.78 -9.58 -13.79
C LEU A 46 -2.65 -9.81 -12.78
N VAL A 47 -2.60 -9.03 -11.70
CA VAL A 47 -1.62 -9.21 -10.63
C VAL A 47 -1.76 -10.59 -10.01
N ALA A 48 -2.98 -10.98 -9.62
CA ALA A 48 -3.21 -12.31 -9.04
C ALA A 48 -2.85 -13.46 -10.00
N ALA A 49 -2.97 -13.25 -11.32
CA ALA A 49 -2.53 -14.24 -12.31
C ALA A 49 -1.00 -14.31 -12.42
N ALA A 50 -0.31 -13.17 -12.36
CA ALA A 50 1.14 -13.09 -12.34
C ALA A 50 1.72 -13.71 -11.08
N ASP A 51 1.17 -13.38 -9.90
CA ASP A 51 1.60 -13.93 -8.61
C ASP A 51 1.49 -15.46 -8.58
N ARG A 52 0.38 -16.01 -9.08
CA ARG A 52 0.19 -17.48 -9.19
C ARG A 52 1.18 -18.15 -10.13
N ALA A 53 1.73 -17.43 -11.10
CA ALA A 53 2.73 -17.96 -12.03
C ALA A 53 4.16 -17.88 -11.45
N ASP A 54 4.37 -17.06 -10.42
CA ASP A 54 5.66 -16.83 -9.79
C ASP A 54 5.82 -17.68 -8.52
N ASN A 55 6.18 -18.96 -8.72
CA ASN A 55 6.37 -19.90 -7.61
C ASN A 55 7.53 -19.52 -6.69
N GLU A 56 8.55 -18.83 -7.20
CA GLU A 56 9.69 -18.39 -6.40
C GLU A 56 9.27 -17.29 -5.42
N LEU A 57 8.49 -16.31 -5.91
CA LEU A 57 7.88 -15.30 -5.05
C LEU A 57 6.97 -15.92 -3.98
N MET A 58 6.14 -16.91 -4.34
CA MET A 58 5.27 -17.58 -3.36
C MET A 58 6.08 -18.29 -2.28
N SER A 59 7.12 -19.04 -2.66
CA SER A 59 8.02 -19.70 -1.69
C SER A 59 8.69 -18.68 -0.77
N PHE A 60 9.20 -17.57 -1.32
CA PHE A 60 9.84 -16.52 -0.53
C PHE A 60 8.87 -15.88 0.48
N LEU A 61 7.61 -15.66 0.09
CA LEU A 61 6.60 -15.10 0.99
C LEU A 61 6.20 -16.08 2.10
N ASP A 62 6.06 -17.37 1.78
CA ASP A 62 5.79 -18.42 2.77
C ASP A 62 6.94 -18.52 3.78
N ASP A 63 8.20 -18.51 3.32
CA ASP A 63 9.39 -18.53 4.18
C ASP A 63 9.44 -17.27 5.07
N SER A 64 9.19 -16.09 4.50
CA SER A 64 9.17 -14.83 5.25
C SER A 64 8.06 -14.78 6.31
N LEU A 65 6.92 -15.45 6.07
CA LEU A 65 5.84 -15.55 7.05
C LEU A 65 6.22 -16.47 8.20
N ALA A 66 6.86 -17.61 7.92
CA ALA A 66 7.36 -18.52 8.94
C ALA A 66 8.38 -17.85 9.87
N ASP A 67 9.28 -17.03 9.32
CA ASP A 67 10.27 -16.26 10.11
C ASP A 67 9.63 -15.29 11.13
N LEU A 68 8.41 -14.79 10.85
CA LEU A 68 7.69 -13.89 11.77
C LEU A 68 7.00 -14.65 12.91
N ASP A 69 6.55 -15.89 12.68
CA ASP A 69 5.90 -16.72 13.70
C ASP A 69 6.91 -17.33 14.70
N GLU A 70 8.19 -17.35 14.36
CA GLU A 70 9.28 -17.83 15.22
C GLU A 70 9.89 -16.76 16.16
N ALA A 71 9.45 -15.49 16.06
CA ALA A 71 9.95 -14.33 16.81
C ALA A 71 9.06 -13.91 17.99
#